data_AF-A0A5C3QKX9-F1
#
_entry.id   AF-A0A5C3QKX9-F1
#
_cell.length_a   1.000
_cell.length_b   1.000
_cell.length_c   1.000
_cell.angle_alpha   90.00
_cell.angle_beta   90.00
_cell.angle_gamma   90.00
#
_symmetry.space_group_name_H-M   'P 1'
#
loop_
_entity.id
_entity.type
_entity.pdbx_description
1 polymer ?
#
loop_
_entity_poly.entity_id
_entity_poly.type
_entity_poly.pdbx_seq_one_letter_code
_entity_poly.pdbx_strand_id
1 'polypeptide(L)'
;MAYYNCTRQVDALLESTQHKPPSFTIHLHSEHWTLNNGSKFLYNNQIASLLDDVRAHRIPVDFLDLFDKVGVPFYEGCLVVELLDYRAKPVQRSAKENNAASNHTANPPAPNASVPPVPPQPERMRVVLHPNSETLWSDVCAMNAKAEKHWTDAEALEVEAKILLATSSSLCLDPDPHLTRIANHVLRVSMPTVPQSLKRKAATQDKEEDETEKARRAKIMQFMNPRMNRVHAARYFQVPTYCFKCSYFLQLSNTRHHQPHSNTGSK
;
A
#
# COMPACT_ATOMS: atom_id res chain seq x y z
N MET A 1 -10.94 33.90 6.23
CA MET A 1 -9.59 33.86 5.62
C MET A 1 -9.52 32.59 4.80
N ALA A 2 -9.42 32.71 3.48
CA ALA A 2 -9.50 31.54 2.62
C ALA A 2 -8.16 30.80 2.61
N TYR A 3 -8.18 29.57 3.13
CA TYR A 3 -7.02 28.69 3.19
C TYR A 3 -6.96 27.85 1.91
N TYR A 4 -6.24 28.33 0.90
CA TYR A 4 -6.12 27.63 -0.40
C TYR A 4 -4.89 26.71 -0.52
N ASN A 5 -4.07 26.61 0.53
CA ASN A 5 -2.81 25.88 0.49
C ASN A 5 -2.75 24.86 1.63
N CYS A 6 -3.05 23.60 1.30
CA CYS A 6 -3.04 22.48 2.24
C CYS A 6 -1.66 22.31 2.90
N THR A 7 -0.56 22.53 2.17
CA THR A 7 0.80 22.47 2.75
C THR A 7 0.97 23.51 3.86
N ARG A 8 0.53 24.75 3.63
CA ARG A 8 0.61 25.81 4.64
C ARG A 8 -0.28 25.52 5.86
N GLN A 9 -1.44 24.88 5.66
CA GLN A 9 -2.30 24.45 6.75
C GLN A 9 -1.62 23.39 7.62
N VAL A 10 -1.03 22.38 6.97
CA VAL A 10 -0.27 21.31 7.64
C VAL A 10 0.87 21.91 8.46
N ASP A 11 1.66 22.82 7.88
CA ASP A 11 2.77 23.47 8.56
C ASP A 11 2.29 24.29 9.77
N ALA A 12 1.22 25.08 9.61
CA ALA A 12 0.64 25.87 10.70
C ALA A 12 0.09 24.97 11.82
N LEU A 13 -0.52 23.84 11.47
CA LEU A 13 -1.01 22.86 12.43
C LEU A 13 0.16 22.21 13.18
N LEU A 14 1.22 21.81 12.49
CA LEU A 14 2.43 21.24 13.09
C LEU A 14 3.13 22.24 14.02
N GLU A 15 3.21 23.52 13.64
CA GLU A 15 3.76 24.59 14.47
C GLU A 15 2.91 24.80 15.73
N SER A 16 1.59 24.93 15.59
CA SER A 16 0.68 25.12 16.72
C SER A 16 0.60 23.92 17.67
N THR A 17 0.93 22.72 17.18
CA THR A 17 0.92 21.47 17.95
C THR A 17 2.30 21.02 18.38
N GLN A 18 3.37 21.77 18.09
CA GLN A 18 4.76 21.38 18.37
C GLN A 18 5.00 20.99 19.83
N HIS A 19 4.39 21.73 20.77
CA HIS A 19 4.51 21.48 22.22
C HIS A 19 3.38 20.62 22.80
N LYS A 20 2.40 20.24 21.98
CA LYS A 20 1.28 19.38 22.37
C LYS A 20 1.65 17.90 22.18
N PRO A 21 1.02 16.97 22.95
CA PRO A 21 1.29 15.54 22.79
C PRO A 21 0.87 15.05 21.40
N PRO A 22 1.60 14.11 20.78
CA PRO A 22 1.13 13.49 19.55
C PRO A 22 -0.13 12.65 19.82
N SER A 23 -0.93 12.43 18.79
CA SER A 23 -2.06 11.51 18.81
C SER A 23 -1.58 10.09 19.13
N PHE A 24 -0.54 9.64 18.44
CA PHE A 24 0.19 8.42 18.76
C PHE A 24 1.59 8.50 18.17
N THR A 25 2.46 7.60 18.63
CA THR A 25 3.86 7.51 18.19
C THR A 25 4.08 6.19 17.46
N ILE A 26 4.82 6.20 16.35
CA ILE A 26 5.26 5.01 15.63
C ILE A 26 6.78 4.94 15.73
N HIS A 27 7.30 3.82 16.23
CA HIS A 27 8.73 3.54 16.24
C HIS A 27 9.04 2.56 15.10
N LEU A 28 9.93 2.96 14.19
CA LEU A 28 10.34 2.15 13.04
C LEU A 28 11.72 1.54 13.29
N HIS A 29 11.81 0.22 13.32
CA HIS A 29 13.07 -0.53 13.39
C HIS A 29 13.29 -1.33 12.09
N SER A 30 14.48 -1.90 11.89
CA SER A 30 14.79 -2.61 10.63
C SER A 30 13.80 -3.76 10.36
N GLU A 31 13.54 -4.57 11.39
CA GLU A 31 12.76 -5.82 11.26
C GLU A 31 11.31 -5.70 11.74
N HIS A 32 11.00 -4.68 12.55
CA HIS A 32 9.70 -4.51 13.17
C HIS A 32 9.38 -3.03 13.37
N TRP A 33 8.15 -2.75 13.74
CA TRP A 33 7.71 -1.45 14.19
C TRP A 33 6.84 -1.59 15.44
N THR A 34 6.70 -0.52 16.21
CA THR A 34 5.83 -0.49 17.39
C THR A 34 4.92 0.73 17.35
N LEU A 35 3.73 0.59 17.92
CA LEU A 35 2.78 1.68 18.12
C LEU A 35 2.80 2.08 19.60
N ASN A 36 3.05 3.36 19.88
CA ASN A 36 3.35 3.88 21.22
C ASN A 36 4.41 3.00 21.88
N ASN A 37 4.09 2.41 23.04
CA ASN A 37 4.95 1.48 23.77
C ASN A 37 4.39 0.04 23.73
N GLY A 38 3.67 -0.30 22.67
CA GLY A 38 2.95 -1.56 22.52
C GLY A 38 3.83 -2.73 22.05
N SER A 39 3.15 -3.78 21.56
CA SER A 39 3.79 -4.97 21.00
C SER A 39 4.57 -4.67 19.72
N LYS A 40 5.53 -5.56 19.41
CA LYS A 40 6.27 -5.53 18.15
C LYS A 40 5.42 -6.07 17.01
N PHE A 41 5.30 -5.30 15.94
CA PHE A 41 4.61 -5.68 14.72
C PHE A 41 5.61 -5.90 13.59
N LEU A 42 5.40 -6.93 12.79
CA LEU A 42 6.14 -7.15 11.56
C LEU A 42 5.55 -6.29 10.44
N TYR A 43 6.37 -5.93 9.46
CA TYR A 43 5.95 -5.13 8.30
C TYR A 43 5.00 -5.87 7.35
N ASN A 44 4.91 -7.19 7.43
CA ASN A 44 4.00 -8.01 6.62
C ASN A 44 2.65 -8.32 7.31
N ASN A 45 2.43 -7.80 8.53
CA ASN A 45 1.19 -8.02 9.26
C ASN A 45 0.06 -7.17 8.67
N GLN A 46 -1.20 -7.59 8.80
CA GLN A 46 -2.37 -6.80 8.39
C GLN A 46 -2.40 -5.40 9.04
N ILE A 47 -1.94 -5.29 10.29
CA ILE A 47 -1.84 -4.01 11.01
C ILE A 47 -0.87 -3.04 10.32
N ALA A 48 0.02 -3.51 9.44
CA ALA A 48 0.90 -2.65 8.66
C ALA A 48 0.14 -1.75 7.66
N SER A 49 -1.16 -2.00 7.38
CA SER A 49 -2.01 -1.06 6.63
C SER A 49 -2.03 0.33 7.26
N LEU A 50 -1.88 0.41 8.60
CA LEU A 50 -1.70 1.67 9.33
C LEU A 50 -0.53 2.51 8.76
N LEU A 51 0.57 1.87 8.38
CA LEU A 51 1.74 2.56 7.83
C LEU A 51 1.47 3.10 6.43
N ASP A 52 0.63 2.42 5.64
CA ASP A 52 0.24 2.87 4.32
C ASP A 52 -0.65 4.13 4.40
N ASP A 53 -1.59 4.16 5.35
CA ASP A 53 -2.41 5.35 5.61
C ASP A 53 -1.60 6.52 6.16
N VAL A 54 -0.63 6.25 7.05
CA VAL A 54 0.32 7.26 7.53
C VAL A 54 1.13 7.83 6.37
N ARG A 55 1.61 6.98 5.47
CA ARG A 55 2.35 7.41 4.27
C ARG A 55 1.47 8.22 3.32
N ALA A 56 0.19 7.88 3.23
CA ALA A 56 -0.82 8.59 2.44
C ALA A 56 -1.35 9.86 3.12
N HIS A 57 -0.92 10.18 4.36
CA HIS A 57 -1.42 11.32 5.16
C HIS A 57 -2.93 11.28 5.39
N ARG A 58 -3.50 10.08 5.56
CA ARG A 58 -4.93 9.85 5.79
C ARG A 58 -5.15 9.16 7.13
N ILE A 59 -6.28 9.45 7.78
CA ILE A 59 -6.67 8.77 9.00
C ILE A 59 -7.12 7.34 8.67
N PRO A 60 -6.58 6.31 9.35
CA PRO A 60 -6.94 4.91 9.15
C PRO A 60 -8.34 4.58 9.71
N VAL A 61 -9.28 4.27 8.82
CA VAL A 61 -10.70 4.02 9.16
C VAL A 61 -10.86 2.82 10.08
N ASP A 62 -10.18 1.72 9.78
CA ASP A 62 -10.28 0.45 10.52
C ASP A 62 -9.92 0.59 12.01
N PHE A 63 -9.20 1.66 12.37
CA PHE A 63 -8.69 1.89 13.72
C PHE A 63 -9.41 3.04 14.46
N LEU A 64 -10.37 3.72 13.82
CA LEU A 64 -11.09 4.85 14.43
C LEU A 64 -11.76 4.49 15.76
N ASP A 65 -12.50 3.39 15.80
CA ASP A 65 -13.14 2.89 17.01
C ASP A 65 -12.14 2.69 18.17
N LEU A 66 -10.92 2.27 17.84
CA LEU A 66 -9.86 2.09 18.84
C LEU A 66 -9.31 3.44 19.30
N PHE A 67 -9.07 4.38 18.38
CA PHE A 67 -8.61 5.73 18.72
C PHE A 67 -9.60 6.46 19.63
N ASP A 68 -10.90 6.34 19.35
CA ASP A 68 -11.98 6.88 20.17
C ASP A 68 -12.03 6.25 21.56
N LYS A 69 -11.96 4.91 21.65
CA LYS A 69 -11.97 4.18 22.92
C LYS A 69 -10.79 4.54 23.82
N VAL A 70 -9.62 4.76 23.23
CA VAL A 70 -8.39 5.10 23.96
C VAL A 70 -8.31 6.61 24.27
N GLY A 71 -9.15 7.43 23.63
CA GLY A 71 -9.17 8.88 23.85
C GLY A 71 -7.95 9.59 23.25
N VAL A 72 -7.53 9.14 22.06
CA VAL A 72 -6.43 9.76 21.32
C VAL A 72 -6.77 11.23 20.98
N PRO A 73 -5.86 12.20 21.19
CA PRO A 73 -6.17 13.59 20.89
C PRO A 73 -6.22 13.85 19.38
N PHE A 74 -7.32 14.48 18.93
CA PHE A 74 -7.47 15.03 17.58
C PHE A 74 -7.21 16.54 17.60
N TYR A 75 -6.62 17.06 16.53
CA TYR A 75 -6.29 18.47 16.35
C TYR A 75 -6.94 18.97 15.07
N GLU A 76 -7.98 19.82 15.20
CA GLU A 76 -8.75 20.32 14.05
C GLU A 76 -9.28 19.18 13.15
N GLY A 77 -9.73 18.08 13.78
CA GLY A 77 -10.18 16.87 13.09
C GLY A 77 -9.06 16.01 12.51
N CYS A 78 -7.80 16.43 12.60
CA CYS A 78 -6.65 15.67 12.12
C CYS A 78 -5.94 14.92 13.26
N LEU A 79 -5.19 13.88 12.92
CA LEU A 79 -4.27 13.21 13.86
C LEU A 79 -2.84 13.70 13.61
N VAL A 80 -2.11 13.99 14.68
CA VAL A 80 -0.70 14.36 14.61
C VAL A 80 0.13 13.17 15.08
N VAL A 81 0.79 12.50 14.15
CA VAL A 81 1.56 11.28 14.40
C VAL A 81 3.02 11.61 14.53
N GLU A 82 3.65 11.06 15.56
CA GLU A 82 5.09 11.16 15.76
C GLU A 82 5.78 9.90 15.25
N LEU A 83 6.67 10.04 14.27
CA LEU A 83 7.48 8.95 13.75
C LEU A 83 8.89 9.04 14.31
N LEU A 84 9.37 7.93 14.87
CA LEU A 84 10.73 7.75 15.38
C LEU A 84 11.41 6.66 14.55
N ASP A 85 12.29 7.05 13.62
CA ASP A 85 13.01 6.11 12.77
C ASP A 85 14.36 5.73 13.37
N TYR A 86 14.51 4.45 13.71
CA TYR A 86 15.74 3.83 14.24
C TYR A 86 16.50 3.05 13.17
N ARG A 87 16.00 3.00 11.93
CA ARG A 87 16.64 2.28 10.80
C ARG A 87 17.81 3.06 10.21
N ALA A 88 17.84 4.37 10.42
CA ALA A 88 18.93 5.22 9.99
C ALA A 88 20.25 4.75 10.65
N LYS A 89 21.23 4.40 9.82
CA LYS A 89 22.58 4.10 10.30
C LYS A 89 23.21 5.40 10.80
N PRO A 90 24.01 5.37 11.88
CA PRO A 90 24.68 6.57 12.36
C PRO A 90 25.50 7.16 11.21
N VAL A 91 25.14 8.38 10.80
CA VAL A 91 25.96 9.18 9.91
C VAL A 91 27.28 9.39 10.65
N GLN A 92 28.33 8.66 10.27
CA GLN A 92 29.68 9.10 10.57
C GLN A 92 29.79 10.48 9.94
N ARG A 93 29.70 11.53 10.75
CA ARG A 93 30.04 12.89 10.35
C ARG A 93 31.52 12.83 9.94
N SER A 94 31.79 12.59 8.65
CA SER A 94 33.09 12.88 8.08
C SER A 94 33.25 14.40 8.18
N ALA A 95 33.94 14.82 9.24
CA ALA A 95 34.43 16.17 9.37
C ALA A 95 35.20 16.50 8.09
N LYS A 96 34.67 17.43 7.29
CA LYS A 96 35.48 18.12 6.28
C LYS A 96 36.54 18.90 7.05
N GLU A 97 37.76 18.43 6.89
CA GLU A 97 39.00 18.95 7.41
C GLU A 97 39.24 20.36 6.84
N ASN A 98 39.24 21.37 7.71
CA ASN A 98 39.76 22.70 7.41
C ASN A 98 41.25 22.68 7.74
N ASN A 99 42.12 22.79 6.74
CA ASN A 99 43.55 23.05 6.97
C ASN A 99 43.85 24.53 6.71
N ALA A 100 43.85 25.31 7.79
CA ALA A 100 44.59 26.55 7.91
C ALA A 100 45.40 26.50 9.21
N ALA A 101 46.70 26.73 9.06
CA ALA A 101 47.78 26.49 10.00
C ALA A 101 47.67 27.21 11.35
N SER A 102 48.21 26.59 12.42
CA SER A 102 49.26 27.16 13.28
C SER A 102 49.55 26.26 14.50
N ASN A 103 50.83 26.06 14.77
CA ASN A 103 51.46 25.18 15.78
C ASN A 103 51.30 25.68 17.24
N HIS A 104 51.25 24.77 18.23
CA HIS A 104 52.23 24.68 19.35
C HIS A 104 51.96 23.52 20.36
N THR A 105 52.97 22.65 20.47
CA THR A 105 53.57 21.93 21.65
C THR A 105 52.74 21.13 22.69
N ALA A 106 53.09 19.83 22.75
CA ALA A 106 53.22 18.91 23.90
C ALA A 106 52.00 18.55 24.79
N ASN A 107 51.47 17.33 24.57
CA ASN A 107 51.55 16.16 25.47
C ASN A 107 50.52 15.10 25.03
N PRO A 108 50.84 13.80 24.96
CA PRO A 108 49.86 12.75 24.73
C PRO A 108 49.25 12.28 26.06
N PRO A 109 47.93 12.39 26.30
CA PRO A 109 47.28 11.58 27.32
C PRO A 109 46.86 10.23 26.73
N ALA A 110 47.11 9.19 27.52
CA ALA A 110 46.81 7.78 27.27
C ALA A 110 45.36 7.50 26.85
N PRO A 111 45.11 6.39 26.13
CA PRO A 111 43.76 5.94 25.80
C PRO A 111 43.17 5.29 27.05
N ASN A 112 41.96 5.70 27.45
CA ASN A 112 40.92 4.89 28.11
C ASN A 112 39.97 5.79 28.90
N ALA A 113 38.87 6.16 28.26
CA ALA A 113 37.62 6.35 28.96
C ALA A 113 36.53 5.79 28.06
N SER A 114 36.01 4.62 28.45
CA SER A 114 34.83 3.98 27.89
C SER A 114 33.65 4.93 28.00
N VAL A 115 33.42 5.73 26.96
CA VAL A 115 32.14 6.39 26.75
C VAL A 115 31.14 5.26 26.46
N PRO A 116 30.11 5.05 27.31
CA PRO A 116 29.04 4.10 26.99
C PRO A 116 28.47 4.47 25.61
N PRO A 117 28.13 3.51 24.74
CA PRO A 117 27.52 3.84 23.46
C PRO A 117 26.23 4.59 23.76
N VAL A 118 26.22 5.90 23.49
CA VAL A 118 24.98 6.67 23.52
C VAL A 118 24.05 5.99 22.51
N PRO A 119 22.87 5.49 22.92
CA PRO A 119 21.97 4.85 21.99
C PRO A 119 21.67 5.84 20.85
N PRO A 120 21.70 5.40 19.59
CA PRO A 120 21.42 6.29 18.46
C PRO A 120 20.06 6.94 18.70
N GLN A 121 20.04 8.28 18.80
CA GLN A 121 18.79 9.01 18.89
C GLN A 121 18.03 8.81 17.57
N PRO A 122 16.76 8.40 17.61
CA PRO A 122 15.98 8.21 16.40
C PRO A 122 15.79 9.52 15.66
N GLU A 123 15.66 9.43 14.33
CA GLU A 123 15.18 10.56 13.55
C GLU A 123 13.69 10.78 13.86
N ARG A 124 13.36 11.96 14.42
CA ARG A 124 12.01 12.32 14.83
C ARG A 124 11.35 13.17 13.76
N MET A 125 10.16 12.77 13.33
CA MET A 125 9.32 13.49 12.38
C MET A 125 7.88 13.55 12.88
N ARG A 126 7.17 14.65 12.62
CA ARG A 126 5.74 14.75 12.88
C ARG A 126 4.99 14.88 11.56
N VAL A 127 3.90 14.13 11.44
CA VAL A 127 3.08 14.07 10.23
C VAL A 127 1.62 14.25 10.61
N VAL A 128 0.87 14.98 9.78
CA VAL A 128 -0.56 15.19 9.94
C VAL A 128 -1.32 14.18 9.08
N LEU A 129 -2.28 13.48 9.69
CA LEU A 129 -3.23 12.62 9.01
C LEU A 129 -4.58 13.32 8.92
N HIS A 130 -5.12 13.41 7.71
CA HIS A 130 -6.36 14.10 7.44
C HIS A 130 -7.56 13.14 7.40
N PRO A 131 -8.75 13.59 7.81
CA PRO A 131 -9.99 12.87 7.55
C PRO A 131 -10.17 12.59 6.07
N ASN A 132 -10.83 11.48 5.76
CA ASN A 132 -11.29 11.12 4.44
C ASN A 132 -12.80 10.85 4.46
N SER A 133 -13.39 10.52 3.30
CA SER A 133 -14.83 10.26 3.19
C SER A 133 -15.27 9.04 4.01
N GLU A 134 -14.42 8.00 4.10
CA GLU A 134 -14.71 6.80 4.87
C GLU A 134 -14.67 7.06 6.38
N THR A 135 -13.73 7.89 6.86
CA THR A 135 -13.68 8.27 8.28
C THR A 135 -14.88 9.11 8.67
N LEU A 136 -15.26 10.06 7.81
CA LEU A 136 -16.46 10.87 8.03
C LEU A 136 -17.71 9.99 8.12
N TRP A 137 -17.85 9.03 7.22
CA TRP A 137 -18.98 8.09 7.25
C TRP A 137 -18.95 7.20 8.50
N SER A 138 -17.77 6.74 8.92
CA SER A 138 -17.60 5.98 10.16
C SER A 138 -18.05 6.80 11.38
N ASP A 139 -17.70 8.08 11.45
CA ASP A 139 -18.14 8.98 12.51
C ASP A 139 -19.66 9.19 12.50
N VAL A 140 -20.26 9.36 11.32
CA VAL A 140 -21.73 9.43 11.16
C VAL A 140 -22.40 8.16 11.68
N CYS A 141 -21.86 6.97 11.35
CA CYS A 141 -22.34 5.70 11.88
C CYS A 141 -22.21 5.63 13.40
N ALA A 142 -21.07 6.06 13.95
CA ALA A 142 -20.81 6.06 15.39
C ALA A 142 -21.74 7.04 16.14
N MET A 143 -22.04 8.20 15.56
CA MET A 143 -23.02 9.15 16.12
C MET A 143 -24.44 8.57 16.10
N ASN A 144 -24.85 7.95 14.99
CA ASN A 144 -26.14 7.30 14.87
C ASN A 144 -26.29 6.15 15.89
N ALA A 145 -25.23 5.38 16.13
CA ALA A 145 -25.22 4.33 17.14
C ALA A 145 -25.36 4.86 18.58
N LYS A 146 -24.91 6.10 18.85
CA LYS A 146 -25.04 6.78 20.15
C LYS A 146 -26.37 7.51 20.31
N ALA A 147 -27.08 7.79 19.23
CA ALA A 147 -28.35 8.48 19.27
C ALA A 147 -29.47 7.58 19.81
N GLU A 148 -30.35 8.13 20.65
CA GLU A 148 -31.51 7.39 21.18
C GLU A 148 -32.51 6.99 20.08
N LYS A 149 -32.55 7.78 19.00
CA LYS A 149 -33.35 7.52 17.80
C LYS A 149 -32.41 7.20 16.63
N HIS A 150 -32.60 6.05 16.01
CA HIS A 150 -31.90 5.73 14.77
C HIS A 150 -32.27 6.73 13.67
N TRP A 151 -31.24 7.33 13.09
CA TRP A 151 -31.39 8.23 11.96
C TRP A 151 -31.85 7.45 10.72
N THR A 152 -32.72 8.07 9.95
CA THR A 152 -33.00 7.63 8.58
C THR A 152 -31.81 7.95 7.68
N ASP A 153 -31.73 7.29 6.53
CA ASP A 153 -30.67 7.54 5.53
C ASP A 153 -30.59 9.02 5.11
N ALA A 154 -31.76 9.67 4.93
CA ALA A 154 -31.83 11.09 4.60
C ALA A 154 -31.32 12.00 5.73
N GLU A 155 -31.64 11.66 6.99
CA GLU A 155 -31.13 12.40 8.16
C GLU A 155 -29.60 12.24 8.28
N ALA A 156 -29.08 11.03 8.06
CA ALA A 156 -27.63 10.76 8.09
C ALA A 156 -26.88 11.54 6.99
N LEU A 157 -27.43 11.56 5.77
CA LEU A 157 -26.88 12.32 4.65
C LEU A 157 -26.91 13.84 4.92
N GLU A 158 -27.98 14.34 5.55
CA GLU A 158 -28.06 15.77 5.92
C GLU A 158 -27.00 16.13 6.96
N VAL A 159 -26.74 15.26 7.93
CA VAL A 159 -25.68 15.45 8.93
C VAL A 159 -24.31 15.47 8.26
N GLU A 160 -24.03 14.51 7.37
CA GLU A 160 -22.78 14.46 6.60
C GLU A 160 -22.57 15.77 5.81
N ALA A 161 -23.60 16.22 5.07
CA ALA A 161 -23.55 17.46 4.29
C ALA A 161 -23.27 18.69 5.16
N LYS A 162 -23.88 18.77 6.35
CA LYS A 162 -23.64 19.87 7.30
C LYS A 162 -22.20 19.87 7.82
N ILE A 163 -21.65 18.70 8.15
CA ILE A 163 -20.26 18.59 8.60
C ILE A 163 -19.31 19.01 7.49
N LEU A 164 -19.54 18.56 6.25
CA LEU A 164 -18.74 18.96 5.10
C LEU A 164 -18.77 20.46 4.86
N LEU A 165 -19.95 21.09 4.89
CA LEU A 165 -20.07 22.54 4.71
C LEU A 165 -19.41 23.34 5.84
N ALA A 166 -19.44 22.82 7.07
CA ALA A 166 -18.85 23.49 8.23
C ALA A 166 -17.31 23.36 8.28
N THR A 167 -16.76 22.24 7.79
CA THR A 167 -15.33 21.90 7.91
C THR A 167 -14.53 22.16 6.64
N SER A 168 -15.17 22.16 5.48
CA SER A 168 -14.49 22.42 4.21
C SER A 168 -13.95 23.85 4.15
N SER A 169 -12.72 23.99 3.64
CA SER A 169 -12.17 25.30 3.33
C SER A 169 -12.98 25.97 2.22
N SER A 170 -13.11 27.30 2.26
CA SER A 170 -13.78 28.06 1.21
C SER A 170 -13.23 27.71 -0.18
N LEU A 171 -14.09 27.14 -1.03
CA LEU A 171 -13.72 26.77 -2.40
C LEU A 171 -13.68 28.01 -3.29
N CYS A 172 -12.56 28.25 -3.99
CA CYS A 172 -12.51 29.26 -5.03
C CYS A 172 -13.07 28.66 -6.32
N LEU A 173 -14.23 29.13 -6.75
CA LEU A 173 -14.88 28.72 -7.99
C LEU A 173 -14.73 29.76 -9.11
N ASP A 174 -13.89 30.77 -8.91
CA ASP A 174 -13.67 31.83 -9.90
C ASP A 174 -12.77 31.31 -11.04
N PRO A 175 -13.30 31.21 -12.28
CA PRO A 175 -12.48 30.77 -13.41
C PRO A 175 -11.54 31.90 -13.83
N ASP A 176 -10.24 31.75 -13.56
CA ASP A 176 -9.21 32.66 -14.06
C ASP A 176 -8.40 32.04 -15.22
N PRO A 177 -8.53 32.58 -16.46
CA PRO A 177 -7.71 32.17 -17.59
C PRO A 177 -6.21 32.37 -17.38
N HIS A 178 -5.79 33.36 -16.56
CA HIS A 178 -4.38 33.60 -16.25
C HIS A 178 -3.81 32.49 -15.38
N LEU A 179 -4.50 32.15 -14.29
CA LEU A 179 -4.16 31.01 -13.43
C LEU A 179 -4.04 29.72 -14.25
N THR A 180 -4.99 29.47 -15.15
CA THR A 180 -4.96 28.29 -16.04
C THR A 180 -3.73 28.28 -16.93
N ARG A 181 -3.34 29.44 -17.50
CA ARG A 181 -2.14 29.55 -18.34
C ARG A 181 -0.86 29.28 -17.54
N ILE A 182 -0.77 29.81 -16.32
CA ILE A 182 0.36 29.60 -15.41
C ILE A 182 0.45 28.12 -15.01
N ALA A 183 -0.65 27.52 -14.56
CA ALA A 183 -0.68 26.11 -14.17
C ALA A 183 -0.26 25.20 -15.33
N ASN A 184 -0.79 25.43 -16.54
CA ASN A 184 -0.40 24.68 -17.73
C ASN A 184 1.08 24.87 -18.10
N HIS A 185 1.63 26.08 -17.92
CA HIS A 185 3.04 26.33 -18.15
C HIS A 185 3.91 25.58 -17.13
N VAL A 186 3.59 25.67 -15.84
CA VAL A 186 4.30 24.97 -14.76
C VAL A 186 4.27 23.47 -15.02
N LEU A 187 3.09 22.88 -15.28
CA LEU A 187 2.95 21.45 -15.57
C LEU A 187 3.83 20.99 -16.73
N ARG A 188 3.92 21.77 -17.82
CA ARG A 188 4.78 21.43 -18.97
C ARG A 188 6.26 21.42 -18.64
N VAL A 189 6.70 22.24 -17.69
CA VAL A 189 8.13 22.37 -17.34
C VAL A 189 8.50 21.44 -16.19
N SER A 190 7.59 21.18 -15.26
CA SER A 190 7.84 20.38 -14.06
C SER A 190 7.60 18.89 -14.23
N MET A 191 6.70 18.49 -15.14
CA MET A 191 6.39 17.08 -15.37
C MET A 191 7.36 16.51 -16.41
N PRO A 192 8.02 15.36 -16.14
CA PRO A 192 8.79 14.67 -17.15
C PRO A 192 7.87 14.31 -18.33
N THR A 193 8.35 14.56 -19.55
CA THR A 193 7.62 14.20 -20.77
C THR A 193 7.25 12.72 -20.70
N VAL A 194 5.95 12.42 -20.67
CA VAL A 194 5.48 11.04 -20.70
C VAL A 194 6.05 10.37 -21.95
N PRO A 195 6.77 9.24 -21.83
CA PRO A 195 7.31 8.57 -22.99
C PRO A 195 6.16 8.23 -23.95
N GLN A 196 6.35 8.51 -25.24
CA GLN A 196 5.35 8.19 -26.25
C GLN A 196 4.95 6.71 -26.11
N SER A 197 3.64 6.46 -26.00
CA SER A 197 3.13 5.11 -25.79
C SER A 197 3.70 4.16 -26.83
N LEU A 198 4.28 3.04 -26.38
CA LEU A 198 4.87 2.00 -27.23
C LEU A 198 3.84 1.26 -28.11
N LYS A 199 2.59 1.73 -28.23
CA LYS A 199 1.53 1.09 -29.04
C LYS A 199 1.96 0.83 -30.48
N ARG A 200 2.80 1.69 -31.06
CA ARG A 200 3.33 1.48 -32.42
C ARG A 200 4.49 0.47 -32.47
N LYS A 201 5.24 0.28 -31.36
CA LYS A 201 6.33 -0.71 -31.27
C LYS A 201 5.82 -2.11 -30.88
N ALA A 202 4.78 -2.21 -30.05
CA ALA A 202 4.15 -3.47 -29.67
C ALA A 202 3.62 -4.23 -30.89
N ALA A 203 2.94 -3.55 -31.82
CA ALA A 203 2.42 -4.18 -33.05
C ALA A 203 3.51 -4.68 -34.02
N THR A 204 4.74 -4.18 -33.92
CA THR A 204 5.89 -4.68 -34.69
C THR A 204 6.51 -5.88 -33.99
N GLN A 205 6.65 -5.83 -32.66
CA GLN A 205 7.19 -6.92 -31.86
C GLN A 205 6.26 -8.15 -31.83
N ASP A 206 4.94 -7.96 -31.74
CA ASP A 206 3.95 -9.05 -31.80
C ASP A 206 4.03 -9.83 -33.12
N LYS A 207 4.33 -9.14 -34.24
CA LYS A 207 4.50 -9.80 -35.55
C LYS A 207 5.77 -10.64 -35.60
N GLU A 208 6.88 -10.12 -35.08
CA GLU A 208 8.14 -10.86 -35.02
C GLU A 208 8.04 -12.06 -34.07
N GLU A 209 7.42 -11.89 -32.90
CA GLU A 209 7.18 -12.98 -31.94
C GLU A 209 6.27 -14.07 -32.53
N ASP A 210 5.19 -13.70 -33.23
CA ASP A 210 4.28 -14.66 -33.87
C ASP A 210 4.97 -15.43 -35.02
N GLU A 211 5.84 -14.78 -35.80
CA GLU A 211 6.66 -15.48 -36.81
C GLU A 211 7.65 -16.47 -36.17
N THR A 212 8.29 -16.09 -35.07
CA THR A 212 9.23 -16.98 -34.35
C THR A 212 8.51 -18.16 -33.71
N GLU A 213 7.32 -17.97 -33.12
CA GLU A 213 6.52 -19.05 -32.54
C GLU A 213 5.97 -19.98 -33.62
N LYS A 214 5.57 -19.44 -34.78
CA LYS A 214 5.15 -20.24 -35.94
C LYS A 214 6.31 -21.09 -36.49
N ALA A 215 7.52 -20.53 -36.56
CA ALA A 215 8.72 -21.26 -36.94
C ALA A 215 9.08 -22.36 -35.92
N ARG A 216 8.96 -22.07 -34.62
CA ARG A 216 9.18 -23.05 -33.54
C ARG A 216 8.20 -24.21 -33.63
N ARG A 217 6.90 -23.92 -33.84
CA ARG A 217 5.86 -24.94 -34.04
C ARG A 217 6.10 -25.79 -35.28
N ALA A 218 6.49 -25.19 -36.40
CA ALA A 218 6.84 -25.93 -37.61
C ALA A 218 8.01 -26.89 -37.39
N LYS A 219 9.05 -26.45 -36.66
CA LYS A 219 10.22 -27.27 -36.33
C LYS A 219 9.88 -28.45 -35.42
N ILE A 220 8.99 -28.24 -34.45
CA ILE A 220 8.46 -29.31 -33.58
C ILE A 220 7.67 -30.32 -34.41
N MET A 221 6.78 -29.85 -35.29
CA MET A 221 6.01 -30.73 -36.19
C MET A 221 6.93 -31.57 -37.10
N GLN A 222 8.04 -31.00 -37.55
CA GLN A 222 9.03 -31.71 -38.38
C GLN A 222 9.85 -32.75 -37.60
N PHE A 223 9.92 -32.66 -36.27
CA PHE A 223 10.62 -33.63 -35.44
C PHE A 223 9.92 -35.01 -35.40
N MET A 224 8.60 -35.03 -35.62
CA MET A 224 7.81 -36.26 -35.72
C MET A 224 7.74 -36.84 -37.13
N ASN A 225 8.36 -36.19 -38.13
CA ASN A 225 8.38 -36.69 -39.49
C ASN A 225 9.49 -37.75 -39.62
N PRO A 226 9.16 -39.04 -39.82
CA PRO A 226 10.18 -40.08 -39.97
C PRO A 226 11.05 -39.74 -41.18
N ARG A 227 12.35 -39.52 -40.93
CA ARG A 227 13.32 -39.32 -42.01
C ARG A 227 13.42 -40.62 -42.80
N MET A 228 12.86 -40.66 -44.00
CA MET A 228 12.77 -41.84 -44.89
C MET A 228 14.11 -42.55 -45.17
N ASN A 229 15.26 -41.97 -44.81
CA ASN A 229 16.60 -42.55 -45.02
C ASN A 229 17.37 -42.93 -43.75
N ARG A 230 16.69 -43.19 -42.62
CA ARG A 230 17.34 -43.87 -41.48
C ARG A 230 16.51 -45.08 -41.04
N VAL A 231 17.07 -46.28 -41.23
CA VAL A 231 16.56 -47.51 -40.64
C VAL A 231 16.72 -47.39 -39.12
N HIS A 232 15.64 -47.03 -38.42
CA HIS A 232 15.64 -46.87 -36.97
C HIS A 232 15.63 -48.27 -36.33
N ALA A 233 16.80 -48.79 -35.99
CA ALA A 233 16.92 -50.01 -35.21
C ALA A 233 16.51 -49.71 -33.75
N ALA A 234 15.24 -49.96 -33.40
CA ALA A 234 14.77 -49.83 -32.03
C ALA A 234 15.42 -50.91 -31.14
N ARG A 235 16.36 -50.51 -30.28
CA ARG A 235 16.81 -51.32 -29.14
C ARG A 235 15.80 -51.15 -28.01
N TYR A 236 14.94 -52.15 -27.81
CA TYR A 236 14.03 -52.18 -26.67
C TYR A 236 14.80 -52.55 -25.40
N PHE A 237 14.93 -51.62 -24.46
CA PHE A 237 15.10 -51.95 -23.05
C PHE A 237 13.69 -52.15 -22.47
N GLN A 238 13.33 -53.40 -22.18
CA GLN A 238 12.13 -53.74 -21.42
C GLN A 238 12.32 -53.28 -19.97
N VAL A 239 11.49 -52.34 -19.52
CA VAL A 239 11.38 -51.98 -18.11
C VAL A 239 10.10 -52.65 -17.57
N PRO A 240 10.16 -53.41 -16.47
CA PRO A 240 9.01 -54.16 -15.97
C PRO A 240 7.96 -53.19 -15.40
N THR A 241 6.73 -53.30 -15.90
CA THR A 241 5.57 -52.61 -15.35
C THR A 241 5.18 -53.24 -14.03
N TYR A 242 5.45 -52.56 -12.92
CA TYR A 242 4.85 -52.89 -11.64
C TYR A 242 3.37 -52.48 -11.65
N CYS A 243 2.51 -53.50 -11.69
CA CYS A 243 1.08 -53.42 -11.52
C CYS A 243 0.75 -53.15 -10.05
N PHE A 244 0.28 -51.94 -9.72
CA PHE A 244 -0.54 -51.72 -8.53
C PHE A 244 -1.98 -51.46 -8.97
N LYS A 245 -2.82 -52.45 -8.69
CA LYS A 245 -4.27 -52.43 -8.86
C LYS A 245 -4.86 -51.23 -8.14
N CYS A 246 -5.58 -50.36 -8.86
CA CYS A 246 -6.65 -49.55 -8.29
C CYS A 246 -7.97 -50.06 -8.87
N SER A 247 -8.86 -50.47 -7.97
CA SER A 247 -10.01 -51.32 -8.23
C SER A 247 -11.26 -50.48 -8.47
N TYR A 248 -12.08 -50.91 -9.45
CA TYR A 248 -13.48 -50.51 -9.74
C TYR A 248 -13.67 -49.07 -10.27
N PHE A 249 -13.70 -48.81 -11.58
CA PHE A 249 -14.67 -49.23 -12.62
C PHE A 249 -16.07 -48.62 -12.46
N LEU A 250 -16.22 -47.39 -12.99
CA LEU A 250 -17.45 -46.91 -13.60
C LEU A 250 -17.80 -47.83 -14.78
N GLN A 251 -19.00 -48.38 -14.85
CA GLN A 251 -19.74 -48.66 -16.09
C GLN A 251 -21.23 -48.77 -15.73
N LEU A 252 -22.21 -48.29 -16.49
CA LEU A 252 -22.24 -47.54 -17.73
C LEU A 252 -23.74 -47.25 -17.98
N SER A 253 -24.02 -46.05 -18.49
CA SER A 253 -25.00 -45.76 -19.56
C SER A 253 -26.42 -46.35 -19.53
N ASN A 254 -27.38 -45.43 -19.49
CA ASN A 254 -28.32 -45.14 -20.59
C ASN A 254 -29.42 -46.18 -20.89
N THR A 255 -30.70 -45.86 -20.62
CA THR A 255 -31.76 -45.61 -21.63
C THR A 255 -33.19 -45.71 -21.09
N ARG A 256 -33.98 -44.67 -21.41
CA ARG A 256 -35.40 -44.61 -21.83
C ARG A 256 -36.55 -45.22 -20.99
N HIS A 257 -37.55 -44.34 -20.89
CA HIS A 257 -39.00 -44.53 -21.11
C HIS A 257 -39.94 -44.92 -19.96
N HIS A 258 -41.05 -44.17 -19.96
CA HIS A 258 -42.41 -44.53 -19.58
C HIS A 258 -42.85 -44.45 -18.10
N GLN A 259 -43.60 -43.39 -17.79
CA GLN A 259 -44.85 -43.41 -17.01
C GLN A 259 -45.73 -44.64 -17.36
N PRO A 260 -46.75 -45.09 -16.57
CA PRO A 260 -47.52 -44.36 -15.55
C PRO A 260 -48.09 -45.20 -14.36
N HIS A 261 -48.97 -44.56 -13.56
CA HIS A 261 -50.13 -45.11 -12.83
C HIS A 261 -49.99 -45.89 -11.49
N SER A 262 -50.43 -45.19 -10.43
CA SER A 262 -51.50 -45.54 -9.46
C SER A 262 -51.91 -47.01 -9.23
N ASN A 263 -51.96 -47.42 -7.95
CA ASN A 263 -53.12 -48.11 -7.35
C ASN A 263 -52.98 -48.14 -5.80
N THR A 264 -53.84 -47.43 -5.06
CA THR A 264 -55.06 -47.92 -4.36
C THR A 264 -54.83 -48.76 -3.11
N GLY A 265 -55.40 -48.28 -2.00
CA GLY A 265 -55.56 -49.03 -0.74
C GLY A 265 -56.49 -48.31 0.24
N SER A 266 -57.76 -48.16 -0.16
CA SER A 266 -59.01 -48.11 0.63
C SER A 266 -59.08 -47.32 1.96
N LYS A 267 -59.90 -46.26 1.96
CA LYS A 267 -61.25 -46.22 2.58
C LYS A 267 -61.95 -44.91 2.26
#